data_AF-A0A812S1U4-F1
#
_entry.id   AF-A0A812S1U4-F1
#
_cell.length_a   1.000
_cell.length_b   1.000
_cell.length_c   1.000
_cell.angle_alpha   90.00
_cell.angle_beta   90.00
_cell.angle_gamma   90.00
#
_symmetry.space_group_name_H-M   'P 1'
#
loop_
_entity.id
_entity.type
_entity.pdbx_description
1 polymer ?
#
loop_
_entity_poly.entity_id
_entity_poly.type
_entity_poly.pdbx_seq_one_letter_code
_entity_poly.pdbx_strand_id
1 'polypeptide(L)'
;MAYNALAGGMLTGKYLDKPAALDSTTEDAAEKLMKKPRGRMDTYGWGSTLYRYRSEAAVEAIAAYSALAKKAGISLTELSLRWCRSRRGCTTVLLGTSNMAQLEDDLRFFQKPEALPQDLLFEIDRVHMRNRLPIFSSRHVDAGWQGSGEIGEPIP
;
A
#
# COMPACT_ATOMS: atom_id res chain seq x y z
N MET A 1 -8.32 4.03 16.46
CA MET A 1 -6.98 4.50 16.03
C MET A 1 -6.50 3.63 14.88
N ALA A 2 -6.16 4.21 13.73
CA ALA A 2 -5.59 3.50 12.59
C ALA A 2 -4.07 3.70 12.54
N TYR A 3 -3.35 2.62 12.24
CA TYR A 3 -1.92 2.63 11.94
C TYR A 3 -1.70 2.04 10.55
N ASN A 4 -0.53 2.27 9.95
CA ASN A 4 -0.25 1.89 8.55
C ASN A 4 -1.30 2.45 7.57
N ALA A 5 -1.76 3.69 7.76
CA ALA A 5 -2.69 4.34 6.84
C ALA A 5 -2.15 4.41 5.39
N LEU A 6 -0.83 4.36 5.23
CA LEU A 6 -0.14 4.30 3.94
C LEU A 6 0.43 2.92 3.60
N ALA A 7 0.04 1.86 4.32
CA ALA A 7 0.50 0.48 4.10
C ALA A 7 2.04 0.36 3.99
N GLY A 8 2.76 0.94 4.96
CA GLY A 8 4.23 0.97 4.96
C GLY A 8 4.88 1.78 3.83
N GLY A 9 4.09 2.60 3.12
CA GLY A 9 4.51 3.40 1.97
C GLY A 9 4.01 2.86 0.62
N MET A 10 3.33 1.71 0.59
CA MET A 10 2.78 1.15 -0.65
C MET A 10 1.68 2.05 -1.25
N LEU A 11 0.83 2.62 -0.39
CA LEU A 11 -0.23 3.56 -0.80
C LEU A 11 0.29 4.99 -1.08
N THR A 12 1.58 5.15 -1.37
CA THR A 12 2.08 6.36 -2.04
C THR A 12 2.33 6.12 -3.53
N GLY A 13 2.18 4.88 -4.01
CA GLY A 13 2.40 4.49 -5.40
C GLY A 13 3.88 4.37 -5.81
N LYS A 14 4.83 4.65 -4.92
CA LYS A 14 6.28 4.69 -5.24
C LYS A 14 6.89 3.33 -5.66
N TYR A 15 6.14 2.26 -5.43
CA TYR A 15 6.52 0.88 -5.73
C TYR A 15 5.74 0.26 -6.91
N LEU A 16 4.86 1.03 -7.58
CA LEU A 16 4.09 0.54 -8.73
C LEU A 16 4.95 0.39 -9.99
N ASP A 17 5.81 1.38 -10.27
CA ASP A 17 6.67 1.36 -11.47
C ASP A 17 7.93 0.52 -11.26
N LYS A 18 8.43 0.49 -10.02
CA LYS A 18 9.65 -0.24 -9.63
C LYS A 18 9.37 -0.98 -8.33
N PRO A 19 9.46 -2.33 -8.31
CA PRO A 19 9.15 -3.12 -7.12
C PRO A 19 10.05 -2.74 -5.95
N ALA A 20 9.66 -3.14 -4.74
CA ALA A 20 10.50 -2.99 -3.57
C ALA A 20 11.81 -3.79 -3.72
N ALA A 21 12.85 -3.42 -2.97
CA ALA A 21 14.17 -4.05 -3.10
C ALA A 21 14.13 -5.59 -3.01
N LEU A 22 13.34 -6.15 -2.09
CA LEU A 22 13.23 -7.60 -1.91
C LEU A 22 12.45 -8.32 -3.01
N ASP A 23 11.65 -7.60 -3.80
CA ASP A 23 10.89 -8.18 -4.93
C ASP A 23 11.53 -7.81 -6.28
N SER A 24 12.76 -7.31 -6.25
CA SER A 24 13.48 -6.93 -7.46
C SER A 24 13.93 -8.17 -8.23
N THR A 25 13.84 -8.11 -9.56
CA THR A 25 14.15 -9.24 -10.45
C THR A 25 15.64 -9.51 -10.63
N THR A 26 16.51 -8.58 -10.21
CA THR A 26 17.97 -8.73 -10.29
C THR A 26 18.64 -8.29 -8.99
N GLU A 27 19.71 -8.96 -8.61
CA GLU A 27 20.49 -8.66 -7.40
C GLU A 27 21.07 -7.23 -7.44
N ASP A 28 21.61 -6.80 -8.58
CA ASP A 28 22.15 -5.44 -8.73
C ASP A 28 21.09 -4.35 -8.52
N ALA A 29 19.85 -4.56 -8.98
CA ALA A 29 18.75 -3.63 -8.73
C ALA A 29 18.35 -3.61 -7.25
N ALA A 30 18.27 -4.79 -6.63
CA ALA A 30 17.98 -4.94 -5.20
C ALA A 30 19.04 -4.21 -4.36
N GLU A 31 20.33 -4.45 -4.62
CA GLU A 31 21.43 -3.80 -3.92
C GLU A 31 21.41 -2.27 -4.03
N LYS A 32 21.15 -1.74 -5.23
CA LYS A 32 21.06 -0.29 -5.45
C LYS A 32 19.94 0.33 -4.62
N LEU A 33 18.79 -0.35 -4.55
CA LEU A 33 17.65 0.10 -3.75
C LEU A 33 17.91 -0.04 -2.24
N MET A 34 18.60 -1.09 -1.79
CA MET A 34 18.99 -1.24 -0.38
C MET A 34 20.04 -0.22 0.05
N LYS A 35 20.99 0.14 -0.84
CA LYS A 35 21.99 1.19 -0.60
C LYS A 35 21.36 2.59 -0.53
N LYS A 36 20.27 2.83 -1.27
CA LYS A 36 19.52 4.10 -1.25
C LYS A 36 18.00 3.86 -1.18
N PRO A 37 17.46 3.51 0.00
CA PRO A 37 16.05 3.16 0.16
C PRO A 37 15.10 4.31 -0.15
N ARG A 38 14.02 4.04 -0.88
CA ARG A 38 12.91 5.00 -1.08
C ARG A 38 11.93 5.02 0.10
N GLY A 39 12.01 4.00 0.96
CA GLY A 39 11.11 3.79 2.10
C GLY A 39 11.32 2.41 2.72
N ARG A 40 10.44 2.05 3.68
CA ARG A 40 10.54 0.82 4.49
C ARG A 40 10.67 -0.45 3.66
N MET A 41 9.99 -0.54 2.51
CA MET A 41 10.01 -1.74 1.68
C MET A 41 11.35 -2.01 1.00
N ASP A 42 12.21 -1.00 0.87
CA ASP A 42 13.55 -1.18 0.30
C ASP A 42 14.60 -1.57 1.35
N THR A 43 14.24 -1.61 2.64
CA THR A 43 15.14 -2.05 3.71
C THR A 43 14.94 -3.53 4.00
N TYR A 44 16.02 -4.26 4.31
CA TYR A 44 15.92 -5.68 4.62
C TYR A 44 14.95 -5.95 5.78
N GLY A 45 15.13 -5.29 6.94
CA GLY A 45 14.29 -5.54 8.12
C GLY A 45 12.79 -5.26 7.92
N TRP A 46 12.43 -4.05 7.48
CA TRP A 46 11.01 -3.72 7.28
C TRP A 46 10.43 -4.34 6.02
N GLY A 47 11.20 -4.47 4.95
CA GLY A 47 10.76 -5.11 3.72
C GLY A 47 10.33 -6.56 3.98
N SER A 48 11.14 -7.32 4.73
CA SER A 48 10.83 -8.71 5.07
C SER A 48 9.64 -8.86 6.01
N THR A 49 9.29 -7.84 6.81
CA THR A 49 8.16 -7.94 7.76
C THR A 49 6.86 -7.31 7.25
N LEU A 50 6.95 -6.40 6.28
CA LEU A 50 5.81 -5.71 5.67
C LEU A 50 5.46 -6.28 4.29
N TYR A 51 5.89 -7.51 4.03
CA TYR A 51 5.59 -8.28 2.83
C TYR A 51 4.10 -8.26 2.48
N ARG A 52 3.21 -8.17 3.48
CA ARG A 52 1.76 -8.37 3.33
C ARG A 52 1.06 -7.30 2.51
N TYR A 53 1.74 -6.18 2.29
CA TYR A 53 1.24 -5.10 1.43
C TYR A 53 1.72 -5.25 -0.02
N ARG A 54 2.45 -6.34 -0.33
CA ARG A 54 3.10 -6.62 -1.61
C ARG A 54 2.60 -7.93 -2.24
N SER A 55 1.57 -8.55 -1.68
CA SER A 55 0.82 -9.61 -2.34
C SER A 55 0.22 -9.12 -3.66
N GLU A 56 -0.07 -10.02 -4.59
CA GLU A 56 -0.55 -9.63 -5.92
C GLU A 56 -1.90 -8.91 -5.86
N ALA A 57 -2.79 -9.35 -4.97
CA ALA A 57 -4.08 -8.68 -4.76
C ALA A 57 -3.90 -7.29 -4.10
N ALA A 58 -2.93 -7.13 -3.21
CA ALA A 58 -2.61 -5.81 -2.66
C ALA A 58 -2.08 -4.89 -3.75
N VAL A 59 -1.14 -5.36 -4.58
CA VAL A 59 -0.58 -4.60 -5.70
C VAL A 59 -1.68 -4.22 -6.71
N GLU A 60 -2.59 -5.14 -7.04
CA GLU A 60 -3.74 -4.87 -7.91
C GLU A 60 -4.65 -3.78 -7.33
N ALA A 61 -5.00 -3.88 -6.05
CA ALA A 61 -5.80 -2.87 -5.36
C ALA A 61 -5.10 -1.51 -5.35
N ILE A 62 -3.80 -1.47 -5.04
CA ILE A 62 -3.00 -0.23 -5.01
C ILE A 62 -2.96 0.40 -6.41
N ALA A 63 -2.76 -0.38 -7.47
CA ALA A 63 -2.79 0.12 -8.84
C ALA A 63 -4.15 0.73 -9.20
N ALA A 64 -5.24 0.06 -8.83
CA ALA A 64 -6.60 0.56 -9.04
C ALA A 64 -6.87 1.86 -8.26
N TYR A 65 -6.48 1.94 -6.98
CA TYR A 65 -6.58 3.19 -6.21
C TYR A 65 -5.72 4.31 -6.78
N SER A 66 -4.53 3.99 -7.30
CA SER A 66 -3.64 4.96 -7.97
C SER A 66 -4.30 5.56 -9.21
N ALA A 67 -4.98 4.73 -10.01
CA ALA A 67 -5.74 5.20 -11.17
C ALA A 67 -6.90 6.11 -10.76
N LEU A 68 -7.63 5.79 -9.69
CA LEU A 68 -8.68 6.65 -9.14
C LEU A 68 -8.12 7.99 -8.64
N ALA A 69 -7.01 7.97 -7.89
CA ALA A 69 -6.34 9.18 -7.42
C ALA A 69 -5.94 10.10 -8.59
N LYS A 70 -5.32 9.51 -9.62
CA LYS A 70 -4.91 10.23 -10.83
C LYS A 70 -6.12 10.85 -11.55
N LYS A 71 -7.22 10.13 -11.69
CA LYS A 71 -8.47 10.66 -12.28
C LYS A 71 -9.06 11.81 -11.45
N ALA A 72 -8.93 11.75 -10.13
CA ALA A 72 -9.37 12.80 -9.20
C ALA A 72 -8.36 13.97 -9.09
N GLY A 73 -7.23 13.93 -9.79
CA GLY A 73 -6.22 15.00 -9.77
C GLY A 73 -5.44 15.12 -8.46
N ILE A 74 -5.41 14.06 -7.65
CA ILE A 74 -4.69 14.04 -6.36
C ILE A 74 -3.68 12.88 -6.30
N SER A 75 -2.73 12.97 -5.37
CA SER A 75 -1.78 11.87 -5.13
C SER A 75 -2.46 10.68 -4.45
N LEU A 76 -1.91 9.48 -4.61
CA LEU A 76 -2.40 8.29 -3.89
C LEU A 76 -2.24 8.44 -2.36
N THR A 77 -1.19 9.14 -1.93
CA THR A 77 -0.97 9.50 -0.51
C THR A 77 -2.13 10.36 0.02
N GLU A 78 -2.49 11.43 -0.71
CA GLU A 78 -3.59 12.31 -0.33
C GLU A 78 -4.92 11.54 -0.30
N LEU A 79 -5.21 10.72 -1.32
CA LEU A 79 -6.41 9.90 -1.38
C LEU A 79 -6.52 9.01 -0.13
N SER A 80 -5.44 8.32 0.21
CA SER A 80 -5.41 7.35 1.32
C SER A 80 -5.60 8.02 2.68
N LEU A 81 -4.90 9.14 2.93
CA LEU A 81 -5.02 9.87 4.20
C LEU A 81 -6.40 10.50 4.38
N ARG A 82 -6.94 11.13 3.33
CA ARG A 82 -8.29 11.72 3.37
C ARG A 82 -9.37 10.64 3.51
N TRP A 83 -9.17 9.47 2.90
CA TRP A 83 -10.06 8.32 3.10
C TRP A 83 -10.05 7.88 4.57
N CYS A 84 -8.88 7.66 5.18
CA CYS A 84 -8.77 7.28 6.60
C CYS A 84 -9.47 8.28 7.53
N ARG A 85 -9.22 9.59 7.32
CA ARG A 85 -9.84 10.67 8.10
C ARG A 85 -11.37 10.65 8.06
N SER A 86 -11.94 10.29 6.91
CA SER A 86 -13.39 10.32 6.71
C SER A 86 -14.14 9.15 7.38
N ARG A 87 -13.44 8.14 7.89
CA ARG A 87 -14.09 6.96 8.49
C ARG A 87 -14.49 7.24 9.94
N ARG A 88 -15.77 7.09 10.26
CA ARG A 88 -16.29 7.27 11.64
C ARG A 88 -15.59 6.39 12.68
N GLY A 89 -15.15 5.18 12.31
CA GLY A 89 -14.40 4.28 13.20
C GLY A 89 -12.93 4.67 13.41
N CYS A 90 -12.42 5.68 12.71
CA CYS A 90 -11.03 6.10 12.76
C CYS A 90 -10.88 7.47 13.46
N THR A 91 -10.86 7.45 14.79
CA THR A 91 -10.70 8.66 15.62
C THR A 91 -9.35 9.35 15.49
N THR A 92 -8.30 8.59 15.18
CA THR A 92 -6.91 9.05 15.10
C THR A 92 -6.18 8.22 14.07
N VAL A 93 -5.32 8.86 13.27
CA VAL A 93 -4.41 8.21 12.33
C VAL A 93 -2.98 8.44 12.80
N LEU A 94 -2.24 7.35 13.02
CA LEU A 94 -0.81 7.39 13.31
C LEU A 94 -0.05 7.56 12.00
N LEU A 95 0.48 8.76 11.78
CA LEU A 95 1.33 9.07 10.63
C LEU A 95 2.72 8.46 10.82
N GLY A 96 3.29 7.95 9.73
CA GLY A 96 4.62 7.36 9.72
C GLY A 96 5.41 7.90 8.54
N THR A 97 6.40 8.74 8.82
CA THR A 97 7.22 9.42 7.82
C THR A 97 8.71 9.17 8.10
N SER A 98 9.54 9.34 7.08
CA SER A 98 11.00 9.19 7.18
C SER A 98 11.77 10.49 6.93
N ASN A 99 11.06 11.59 6.67
CA ASN A 99 11.63 12.95 6.56
C ASN A 99 10.54 14.01 6.79
N MET A 100 10.96 15.26 6.96
CA MET A 100 10.08 16.39 7.24
C MET A 100 9.14 16.73 6.08
N ALA A 101 9.61 16.67 4.83
CA ALA A 101 8.77 16.97 3.67
C ALA A 101 7.56 16.02 3.58
N GLN A 102 7.75 14.74 3.88
CA GLN A 102 6.63 13.77 3.98
C GLN A 102 5.66 14.13 5.10
N LEU A 103 6.15 14.56 6.26
CA LEU A 103 5.29 14.95 7.37
C LEU A 103 4.46 16.20 7.03
N GLU A 104 5.08 17.19 6.40
CA GLU A 104 4.40 18.41 5.96
C GLU A 104 3.33 18.10 4.90
N ASP A 105 3.65 17.25 3.92
CA ASP A 105 2.69 16.76 2.94
C ASP A 105 1.53 16.01 3.60
N ASP A 106 1.82 15.05 4.48
CA ASP A 106 0.81 14.25 5.19
C ASP A 106 -0.13 15.13 6.01
N LEU A 107 0.41 16.09 6.77
CA LEU A 107 -0.38 17.06 7.54
C LEU A 107 -1.24 17.93 6.63
N ARG A 108 -0.67 18.46 5.54
CA ARG A 108 -1.40 19.28 4.56
C ARG A 108 -2.57 18.51 3.96
N PHE A 109 -2.36 17.26 3.56
CA PHE A 109 -3.42 16.41 3.00
C PHE A 109 -4.49 16.06 4.04
N PHE A 110 -4.08 15.76 5.28
CA PHE A 110 -4.99 15.39 6.35
C PHE A 110 -5.84 16.57 6.85
N GLN A 111 -5.31 17.79 6.79
CA GLN A 111 -5.99 19.01 7.24
C GLN A 111 -6.95 19.60 6.20
N LYS A 112 -6.95 19.12 4.95
CA LYS A 112 -7.91 19.58 3.93
C LYS A 112 -9.34 19.42 4.43
N PRO A 113 -10.14 20.49 4.50
CA PRO A 113 -11.48 20.42 5.08
C PRO A 113 -12.43 19.60 4.21
N GLU A 114 -12.25 19.63 2.88
CA GLU A 114 -13.16 19.01 1.93
C GLU A 114 -13.18 17.48 2.09
N ALA A 115 -14.38 16.91 2.08
CA ALA A 115 -14.55 15.47 1.95
C ALA A 115 -14.11 15.00 0.56
N LEU A 116 -13.73 13.73 0.43
CA LEU A 116 -13.61 13.10 -0.88
C LEU A 116 -15.02 13.03 -1.51
N PRO A 117 -15.16 13.30 -2.82
CA PRO A 117 -16.44 13.18 -3.52
C PRO A 117 -17.09 11.80 -3.34
N GLN A 118 -18.43 11.76 -3.27
CA GLN A 118 -19.16 10.53 -2.97
C GLN A 118 -19.04 9.47 -4.07
N ASP A 119 -18.94 9.89 -5.33
CA ASP A 119 -18.68 9.03 -6.48
C ASP A 119 -17.28 8.38 -6.40
N LEU A 120 -16.26 9.15 -6.00
CA LEU A 120 -14.93 8.63 -5.76
C LEU A 120 -14.91 7.62 -4.61
N LEU A 121 -15.63 7.89 -3.52
CA LEU A 121 -15.79 6.94 -2.41
C LEU A 121 -16.46 5.64 -2.86
N PHE A 122 -17.49 5.73 -3.72
CA PHE A 122 -18.14 4.54 -4.28
C PHE A 122 -17.20 3.72 -5.16
N GLU A 123 -16.37 4.36 -5.98
CA GLU A 123 -15.36 3.64 -6.77
C GLU A 123 -14.28 2.98 -5.91
N ILE A 124 -13.88 3.62 -4.80
CA ILE A 124 -12.99 2.99 -3.80
C ILE A 124 -13.67 1.74 -3.22
N ASP A 125 -14.95 1.81 -2.86
CA ASP A 125 -15.68 0.67 -2.34
C ASP A 125 -15.75 -0.46 -3.37
N ARG A 126 -15.92 -0.17 -4.67
CA ARG A 126 -15.87 -1.18 -5.74
C ARG A 126 -14.50 -1.86 -5.83
N VAL A 127 -13.41 -1.11 -5.76
CA VAL A 127 -12.05 -1.68 -5.74
C VAL A 127 -11.86 -2.57 -4.50
N HIS A 128 -12.28 -2.09 -3.32
CA HIS A 128 -12.23 -2.86 -2.08
C HIS A 128 -13.02 -4.16 -2.17
N MET A 129 -14.21 -4.13 -2.75
CA MET A 129 -15.07 -5.29 -2.92
C MET A 129 -14.48 -6.36 -3.85
N ARG A 130 -13.71 -5.95 -4.86
CA ARG A 130 -12.98 -6.87 -5.75
C ARG A 130 -11.73 -7.46 -5.12
N ASN A 131 -11.11 -6.71 -4.20
CA ASN A 131 -9.84 -7.05 -3.55
C ASN A 131 -10.02 -7.16 -2.04
N ARG A 132 -11.01 -7.94 -1.58
CA ARG A 132 -11.26 -8.11 -0.13
C ARG A 132 -10.12 -8.89 0.51
N LEU A 133 -9.71 -8.44 1.71
CA LEU A 133 -8.61 -9.03 2.48
C LEU A 133 -7.32 -9.22 1.67
N PRO A 134 -6.86 -8.20 0.92
CA PRO A 134 -5.81 -8.37 -0.07
C PRO A 134 -4.46 -8.71 0.57
N ILE A 135 -4.27 -8.34 1.84
CA ILE A 135 -3.03 -8.58 2.60
C ILE A 135 -2.89 -10.02 3.10
N PHE A 136 -3.90 -10.86 2.88
CA PHE A 136 -3.93 -12.28 3.28
C PHE A 136 -4.24 -13.19 2.08
N SER A 137 -4.27 -12.64 0.87
CA SER A 137 -4.66 -13.37 -0.33
C SER A 137 -3.45 -13.63 -1.22
N SER A 138 -3.20 -14.91 -1.48
CA SER A 138 -2.20 -15.37 -2.44
C SER A 138 -2.83 -15.77 -3.76
N ARG A 139 -2.07 -15.67 -4.85
CA ARG A 139 -2.32 -16.47 -6.05
C ARG A 139 -1.55 -17.79 -6.05
N HIS A 140 -0.62 -17.99 -5.12
CA HIS A 140 0.09 -19.24 -4.87
C HIS A 140 -0.79 -20.19 -4.04
N VAL A 141 -1.74 -20.85 -4.71
CA VAL A 141 -2.73 -21.72 -4.07
C VAL A 141 -2.75 -23.15 -4.62
N ASP A 142 -1.70 -23.52 -5.34
CA ASP A 142 -1.75 -24.65 -6.26
C ASP A 142 -1.54 -26.04 -5.60
N ALA A 143 -1.22 -26.20 -4.30
CA ALA A 143 -1.39 -27.53 -3.66
C ALA A 143 -1.58 -27.69 -2.12
N GLY A 144 -2.37 -28.72 -1.77
CA GLY A 144 -2.97 -28.91 -0.44
C GLY A 144 -2.84 -30.32 0.19
N TRP A 145 -3.89 -30.72 0.93
CA TRP A 145 -3.89 -31.73 1.99
C TRP A 145 -3.54 -33.19 1.63
N GLN A 146 -3.33 -33.54 0.36
CA GLN A 146 -3.05 -34.93 -0.05
C GLN A 146 -1.82 -35.08 -0.97
N GLY A 147 -0.90 -34.10 -0.90
CA GLY A 147 0.50 -34.28 -1.33
C GLY A 147 0.78 -33.74 -2.73
N SER A 148 1.15 -32.47 -2.92
CA SER A 148 2.08 -31.72 -2.07
C SER A 148 2.18 -30.22 -2.45
N GLY A 149 2.04 -29.31 -1.45
CA GLY A 149 2.31 -27.83 -1.34
C GLY A 149 1.90 -26.89 -2.49
N GLU A 150 1.28 -25.72 -2.38
CA GLU A 150 1.03 -24.74 -1.29
C GLU A 150 -0.41 -24.19 -1.39
N ILE A 151 -1.10 -23.87 -0.29
CA ILE A 151 -2.38 -23.12 -0.29
C ILE A 151 -2.28 -21.93 0.66
N GLY A 152 -2.19 -20.73 0.10
CA GLY A 152 -2.06 -19.48 0.85
C GLY A 152 -0.59 -19.10 1.06
N GLU A 153 -0.32 -17.80 1.07
CA GLU A 153 1.05 -17.27 0.91
C GLU A 153 2.02 -17.78 2.01
N PRO A 154 3.25 -18.16 1.65
CA PRO A 154 4.43 -17.47 2.13
C PRO A 154 4.58 -16.19 1.30
N ILE A 155 4.29 -15.06 1.95
CA ILE A 155 4.63 -13.74 1.41
C ILE A 155 6.11 -13.57 1.80
N PRO A 156 7.03 -13.20 0.89
CA PRO A 156 8.47 -13.49 0.91
C PRO A 156 9.04 -14.35 2.07
#